data_AF-A0A7V6X4M1-F1
#
_entry.id   AF-A0A7V6X4M1-F1
#
_cell.length_a   1.000
_cell.length_b   1.000
_cell.length_c   1.000
_cell.angle_alpha   90.00
_cell.angle_beta   90.00
_cell.angle_gamma   90.00
#
_symmetry.space_group_name_H-M   'P 1'
#
loop_
_entity.id
_entity.type
_entity.pdbx_description
1 polymer ?
#
loop_
_entity_poly.entity_id
_entity_poly.type
_entity_poly.pdbx_seq_one_letter_code
_entity_poly.pdbx_strand_id
1 'polypeptide(L)'
;SIEKFCWLDNQTLILKDHINPSLGIYTVIDAVAKKVVGNYYGTTFTWNKQRDKLYYLEGMPHPNYLDGHQKIRDGAGNLCFETGAGEVICGQLYISADDKYFAFYLENVEEGQMELVVAQMEQGERLRRIWGKECPLGKVRFLDDSLLEVVISLEQKETHNFQTEG
;
A
#
# COMPACT_ATOMS: atom_id res chain seq x y z
N SER A 1 21.17 -7.56 -6.53
CA SER A 1 21.34 -9.01 -6.30
C SER A 1 20.04 -9.48 -5.71
N ILE A 2 19.40 -10.52 -6.24
CA ILE A 2 18.04 -10.91 -5.81
C ILE A 2 18.00 -11.09 -4.29
N GLU A 3 17.24 -10.25 -3.61
CA GLU A 3 17.12 -10.29 -2.15
C GLU A 3 16.07 -11.30 -1.71
N LYS A 4 14.95 -11.35 -2.43
CA LYS A 4 13.84 -12.25 -2.12
C LYS A 4 13.09 -12.67 -3.38
N PHE A 5 12.53 -13.87 -3.34
CA PHE A 5 11.54 -14.31 -4.31
C PHE A 5 10.37 -15.00 -3.63
N CYS A 6 9.21 -15.01 -4.29
CA CYS A 6 8.05 -15.79 -3.86
C CYS A 6 7.14 -16.10 -5.04
N TRP A 7 6.37 -17.17 -4.92
CA TRP A 7 5.30 -17.47 -5.86
C TRP A 7 4.06 -16.63 -5.54
N LEU A 8 3.52 -15.92 -6.54
CA LEU A 8 2.22 -15.28 -6.45
C LEU A 8 1.10 -16.32 -6.64
N ASP A 9 1.31 -17.28 -7.52
CA ASP A 9 0.41 -18.40 -7.81
C ASP A 9 1.24 -19.55 -8.41
N ASN A 10 0.59 -20.56 -9.01
CA ASN A 10 1.28 -21.72 -9.57
C ASN A 10 2.06 -21.43 -10.88
N GLN A 11 1.91 -20.26 -11.47
CA GLN A 11 2.53 -19.82 -12.72
C GLN A 11 3.42 -18.59 -12.53
N THR A 12 3.05 -17.68 -11.63
CA THR A 12 3.65 -16.36 -11.52
C THR A 12 4.66 -16.31 -10.38
N LEU A 13 5.91 -16.00 -10.72
CA LEU A 13 7.01 -15.80 -9.78
C LEU A 13 7.28 -14.30 -9.61
N ILE A 14 7.52 -13.87 -8.37
CA ILE A 14 7.92 -12.52 -8.02
C ILE A 14 9.38 -12.54 -7.59
N LEU A 15 10.17 -11.62 -8.12
CA LEU A 15 11.50 -11.28 -7.64
C LEU A 15 11.48 -9.87 -7.03
N LYS A 16 12.11 -9.72 -5.87
CA LYS A 16 12.37 -8.44 -5.21
C LYS A 16 13.88 -8.22 -5.14
N ASP A 17 14.30 -7.08 -5.63
CA ASP A 17 15.68 -6.57 -5.55
C ASP A 17 15.62 -5.07 -5.19
N HIS A 18 16.76 -4.43 -5.04
CA HIS A 18 16.87 -3.00 -4.77
C HIS A 18 17.88 -2.36 -5.73
N ILE A 19 17.52 -1.21 -6.30
CA ILE A 19 18.50 -0.35 -7.02
C ILE A 19 19.38 0.35 -5.98
N ASN A 20 18.76 0.81 -4.90
CA ASN A 20 19.40 1.41 -3.74
C ASN A 20 18.52 1.15 -2.50
N PRO A 21 18.99 1.45 -1.27
CA PRO A 21 18.22 1.17 -0.04
C PRO A 21 16.81 1.77 -0.02
N SER A 22 16.56 2.82 -0.80
CA SER A 22 15.30 3.56 -0.87
C SER A 22 14.44 3.23 -2.09
N LEU A 23 14.92 2.38 -3.02
CA LEU A 23 14.19 2.04 -4.25
C LEU A 23 14.27 0.53 -4.53
N GLY A 24 13.16 -0.15 -4.32
CA GLY A 24 12.97 -1.55 -4.67
C GLY A 24 12.62 -1.74 -6.15
N ILE A 25 13.04 -2.86 -6.71
CA ILE A 25 12.58 -3.41 -7.98
C ILE A 25 11.68 -4.60 -7.67
N TYR A 26 10.49 -4.61 -8.25
CA TYR A 26 9.55 -5.72 -8.18
C TYR A 26 9.32 -6.26 -9.59
N THR A 27 9.89 -7.42 -9.87
CA THR A 27 9.80 -8.07 -11.17
C THR A 27 8.82 -9.23 -11.10
N VAL A 28 7.85 -9.25 -12.01
CA VAL A 28 6.84 -10.30 -12.14
C VAL A 28 7.16 -11.13 -13.37
N ILE A 29 7.26 -12.45 -13.18
CA ILE A 29 7.68 -13.39 -14.20
C ILE A 29 6.59 -14.44 -14.37
N ASP A 30 6.14 -14.65 -15.60
CA ASP A 30 5.40 -15.85 -15.98
C ASP A 30 6.41 -16.98 -16.16
N ALA A 31 6.45 -17.90 -15.19
CA ALA A 31 7.44 -18.97 -15.15
C ALA A 31 7.20 -20.04 -16.23
N VAL A 32 5.96 -20.19 -16.70
CA VAL A 32 5.59 -21.14 -17.75
C VAL A 32 6.03 -20.59 -19.10
N ALA A 33 5.68 -19.34 -19.40
CA ALA A 33 6.09 -18.67 -20.63
C ALA A 33 7.56 -18.18 -20.59
N LYS A 34 8.22 -18.25 -19.43
CA LYS A 34 9.60 -17.82 -19.18
C LYS A 34 9.86 -16.37 -19.60
N LYS A 35 8.90 -15.48 -19.31
CA LYS A 35 8.96 -14.07 -19.70
C LYS A 35 8.70 -13.16 -18.50
N VAL A 36 9.35 -12.01 -18.50
CA VAL A 36 9.00 -10.91 -17.59
C VAL A 36 7.69 -10.29 -18.08
N VAL A 37 6.71 -10.20 -17.19
CA VAL A 37 5.39 -9.62 -17.48
C VAL A 37 5.18 -8.26 -16.79
N GLY A 38 6.07 -7.88 -15.88
CA GLY A 38 6.06 -6.54 -15.28
C GLY A 38 7.35 -6.24 -14.52
N ASN A 39 7.74 -4.96 -14.52
CA ASN A 39 8.81 -4.41 -13.69
C ASN A 39 8.28 -3.13 -13.05
N TYR A 40 8.36 -3.04 -11.72
CA TYR A 40 7.84 -1.93 -10.95
C TYR A 40 8.90 -1.39 -10.00
N TYR A 41 8.91 -0.08 -9.79
CA TYR A 41 9.91 0.62 -8.99
C TYR A 41 9.21 1.35 -7.84
N GLY A 42 9.54 0.97 -6.60
CA GLY A 42 8.79 1.43 -5.43
C GLY A 42 9.25 0.78 -4.11
N THR A 43 8.56 1.11 -3.01
CA THR A 43 8.97 0.70 -1.64
C THR A 43 7.98 -0.23 -0.94
N THR A 44 6.74 -0.37 -1.43
CA THR A 44 5.73 -1.30 -0.89
C THR A 44 4.91 -1.81 -2.06
N PHE A 45 4.69 -3.13 -2.13
CA PHE A 45 3.98 -3.78 -3.23
C PHE A 45 2.89 -4.68 -2.65
N THR A 46 1.65 -4.42 -3.02
CA THR A 46 0.47 -5.11 -2.50
C THR A 46 -0.42 -5.54 -3.66
N TRP A 47 -0.69 -6.83 -3.71
CA TRP A 47 -1.70 -7.39 -4.60
C TRP A 47 -3.07 -7.35 -3.93
N ASN A 48 -4.11 -7.13 -4.72
CA ASN A 48 -5.46 -7.35 -4.25
C ASN A 48 -5.72 -8.84 -3.91
N LYS A 49 -6.88 -9.14 -3.35
CA LYS A 49 -7.21 -10.49 -2.88
C LYS A 49 -7.18 -11.53 -4.01
N GLN A 50 -7.63 -11.14 -5.20
CA GLN A 50 -7.70 -11.98 -6.40
C GLN A 50 -6.33 -12.14 -7.08
N ARG A 51 -5.33 -11.34 -6.69
CA ARG A 51 -3.97 -11.35 -7.24
C ARG A 51 -3.88 -11.00 -8.72
N ASP A 52 -4.83 -10.23 -9.22
CA ASP A 52 -4.87 -9.74 -10.60
C ASP A 52 -4.53 -8.25 -10.71
N LYS A 53 -4.58 -7.49 -9.60
CA LYS A 53 -4.18 -6.08 -9.55
C LYS A 53 -3.06 -5.85 -8.53
N LEU A 54 -2.00 -5.20 -8.98
CA LEU A 54 -0.90 -4.75 -8.16
C LEU A 54 -1.06 -3.26 -7.85
N TYR A 55 -0.76 -2.87 -6.61
CA TYR A 55 -0.58 -1.49 -6.20
C TYR A 55 0.77 -1.34 -5.51
N TYR A 56 1.40 -0.19 -5.67
CA TYR A 56 2.67 0.08 -5.03
C TYR A 56 2.88 1.53 -4.64
N LEU A 57 3.77 1.73 -3.67
CA LEU A 57 4.25 3.06 -3.29
C LEU A 57 5.42 3.44 -4.18
N GLU A 58 5.23 4.47 -5.00
CA GLU A 58 6.34 5.18 -5.64
C GLU A 58 6.98 6.07 -4.57
N GLY A 59 8.15 5.66 -4.11
CA GLY A 59 8.94 6.38 -3.12
C GLY A 59 9.51 7.67 -3.68
N MET A 60 9.90 8.56 -2.79
CA MET A 60 10.60 9.79 -3.15
C MET A 60 12.02 9.46 -3.59
N PRO A 61 12.55 10.10 -4.65
CA PRO A 61 13.91 9.82 -5.13
C PRO A 61 15.00 10.15 -4.08
N HIS A 62 14.72 10.98 -3.07
CA HIS A 62 15.68 11.33 -2.02
C HIS A 62 15.03 11.53 -0.63
N PRO A 63 15.60 10.96 0.45
CA PRO A 63 15.09 11.09 1.83
C PRO A 63 15.22 12.50 2.44
N ASN A 64 15.97 13.42 1.81
CA ASN A 64 16.17 14.79 2.30
C ASN A 64 15.19 15.81 1.71
N TYR A 65 14.26 15.38 0.85
CA TYR A 65 13.20 16.25 0.36
C TYR A 65 12.02 16.14 1.34
N LEU A 66 11.82 17.16 2.17
CA LEU A 66 10.62 17.27 3.01
C LEU A 66 9.37 17.66 2.18
N ASP A 67 9.55 18.02 0.91
CA ASP A 67 8.50 18.55 0.03
C ASP A 67 7.92 17.55 -0.97
N GLY A 68 8.43 16.32 -1.03
CA GLY A 68 7.96 15.38 -2.04
C GLY A 68 6.77 14.55 -1.56
N HIS A 69 5.77 14.48 -2.43
CA HIS A 69 4.59 13.67 -2.20
C HIS A 69 4.86 12.21 -2.52
N GLN A 70 4.50 11.30 -1.61
CA GLN A 70 4.47 9.88 -1.91
C GLN A 70 3.22 9.53 -2.69
N LYS A 71 3.32 8.54 -3.57
CA LYS A 71 2.24 8.17 -4.49
C LYS A 71 1.90 6.70 -4.37
N ILE A 72 0.61 6.39 -4.32
CA ILE A 72 0.11 5.05 -4.60
C ILE A 72 -0.15 4.97 -6.10
N ARG A 73 0.46 3.99 -6.76
CA ARG A 73 0.22 3.66 -8.17
C ARG A 73 -0.36 2.26 -8.33
N ASP A 74 -1.07 2.04 -9.42
CA ASP A 74 -1.47 0.71 -9.87
C ASP A 74 -0.37 0.04 -10.72
N GLY A 75 -0.59 -1.22 -11.09
CA GLY A 75 0.30 -2.00 -11.96
C GLY A 75 0.39 -1.50 -13.42
N ALA A 76 -0.44 -0.54 -13.83
CA ALA A 76 -0.27 0.15 -15.11
C ALA A 76 0.58 1.43 -14.96
N GLY A 77 0.87 1.86 -13.73
CA GLY A 77 1.60 3.08 -13.39
C GLY A 77 0.69 4.30 -13.21
N ASN A 78 -0.63 4.14 -13.25
CA ASN A 78 -1.57 5.23 -13.02
C ASN A 78 -1.51 5.69 -11.57
N LEU A 79 -1.72 6.98 -11.35
CA LEU A 79 -1.74 7.58 -10.02
C LEU A 79 -3.10 7.32 -9.35
N CYS A 80 -3.09 6.57 -8.25
CA CYS A 80 -4.28 6.33 -7.43
C CYS A 80 -4.40 7.35 -6.30
N PHE A 81 -3.30 7.68 -5.61
CA PHE A 81 -3.28 8.59 -4.47
C PHE A 81 -1.95 9.34 -4.41
N GLU A 82 -1.97 10.56 -3.87
CA GLU A 82 -0.80 11.38 -3.61
C GLU A 82 -0.95 12.00 -2.22
N THR A 83 0.09 11.91 -1.38
CA THR A 83 0.06 12.47 -0.02
C THR A 83 0.01 14.00 -0.04
N GLY A 84 -0.46 14.62 1.05
CA GLY A 84 -0.29 16.05 1.28
C GLY A 84 1.17 16.44 1.56
N ALA A 85 1.42 17.73 1.69
CA ALA A 85 2.73 18.23 2.14
C ALA A 85 2.98 17.80 3.59
N GLY A 86 4.19 17.32 3.90
CA GLY A 86 4.55 16.84 5.24
C GLY A 86 3.96 15.48 5.62
N GLU A 87 3.28 14.79 4.70
CA GLU A 87 2.69 13.46 4.94
C GLU A 87 3.49 12.34 4.25
N VAL A 88 3.71 11.26 5.00
CA VAL A 88 4.42 10.06 4.52
C VAL A 88 3.56 8.83 4.74
N ILE A 89 3.45 7.96 3.74
CA ILE A 89 2.79 6.65 3.89
C ILE A 89 3.76 5.69 4.57
N CYS A 90 3.29 5.11 5.68
CA CYS A 90 4.04 4.17 6.50
C CYS A 90 3.46 2.76 6.42
N GLY A 91 4.35 1.76 6.36
CA GLY A 91 3.98 0.35 6.35
C GLY A 91 3.39 -0.15 5.02
N GLN A 92 2.45 -1.09 5.10
CA GLN A 92 1.83 -1.73 3.95
C GLN A 92 0.48 -1.10 3.59
N LEU A 93 0.09 -1.19 2.32
CA LEU A 93 -1.29 -0.98 1.90
C LEU A 93 -2.14 -2.20 2.26
N TYR A 94 -3.37 -1.96 2.68
CA TYR A 94 -4.38 -3.00 2.93
C TYR A 94 -5.58 -2.73 2.03
N ILE A 95 -6.11 -3.76 1.38
CA ILE A 95 -7.16 -3.63 0.36
C ILE A 95 -8.35 -4.49 0.78
N SER A 96 -9.56 -3.95 0.69
CA SER A 96 -10.78 -4.73 0.90
C SER A 96 -10.93 -5.84 -0.14
N ALA A 97 -11.73 -6.86 0.15
CA ALA A 97 -11.85 -8.04 -0.70
C ALA A 97 -12.43 -7.75 -2.10
N ASP A 98 -13.11 -6.62 -2.26
CA ASP A 98 -13.79 -6.15 -3.46
C ASP A 98 -13.09 -4.94 -4.12
N ASP A 99 -11.88 -4.61 -3.67
CA ASP A 99 -11.07 -3.49 -4.16
C ASP A 99 -11.70 -2.09 -3.98
N LYS A 100 -12.77 -1.94 -3.20
CA LYS A 100 -13.41 -0.63 -3.00
C LYS A 100 -12.69 0.24 -1.99
N TYR A 101 -12.08 -0.35 -0.97
CA TYR A 101 -11.49 0.38 0.15
C TYR A 101 -10.02 0.01 0.34
N PHE A 102 -9.24 1.03 0.63
CA PHE A 102 -7.82 0.95 0.89
C PHE A 102 -7.57 1.53 2.28
N ALA A 103 -6.77 0.85 3.08
CA ALA A 103 -6.30 1.36 4.35
C ALA A 103 -4.77 1.44 4.35
N PHE A 104 -4.23 2.51 4.92
CA PHE A 104 -2.80 2.75 5.04
C PHE A 104 -2.54 3.78 6.14
N TYR A 105 -1.32 3.78 6.69
CA TYR A 105 -0.93 4.75 7.70
C TYR A 105 -0.30 5.97 7.03
N LEU A 106 -0.69 7.16 7.49
CA LEU A 106 -0.01 8.41 7.21
C LEU A 106 0.69 8.89 8.48
N GLU A 107 1.93 9.30 8.35
CA GLU A 107 2.66 10.03 9.38
C GLU A 107 2.75 11.50 8.95
N ASN A 108 2.29 12.39 9.82
CA ASN A 108 2.61 13.82 9.72
C ASN A 108 4.03 14.01 10.29
N VAL A 109 4.98 14.37 9.42
CA VAL A 109 6.41 14.46 9.76
C VAL A 109 6.68 15.58 10.77
N GLU A 110 5.89 16.66 10.77
CA GLU A 110 6.07 17.77 11.70
C GLU A 110 5.56 17.43 13.10
N GLU A 111 4.40 16.78 13.16
CA GLU A 111 3.73 16.47 14.43
C GLU A 111 4.17 15.12 15.02
N GLY A 112 4.79 14.26 14.21
CA GLY A 112 5.12 12.88 14.57
C GLY A 112 3.88 12.01 14.85
N GLN A 113 2.71 12.46 14.40
CA GLN A 113 1.44 11.79 14.63
C GLN A 113 1.15 10.80 13.51
N MET A 114 0.64 9.63 13.91
CA MET A 114 0.30 8.56 12.99
C MET A 114 -1.21 8.37 12.91
N GLU A 115 -1.71 8.40 11.70
CA GLU A 115 -3.11 8.27 11.39
C GLU A 115 -3.34 7.04 10.52
N LEU A 116 -4.30 6.19 10.90
CA LEU A 116 -4.85 5.20 9.99
C LEU A 116 -5.90 5.86 9.11
N VAL A 117 -5.66 5.85 7.79
CA VAL A 117 -6.57 6.38 6.80
C VAL A 117 -7.31 5.25 6.09
N VAL A 118 -8.61 5.44 5.84
CA VAL A 118 -9.36 4.66 4.87
C VAL A 118 -9.72 5.55 3.68
N ALA A 119 -9.37 5.09 2.48
CA ALA A 119 -9.69 5.72 1.23
C ALA A 119 -10.58 4.81 0.37
N GLN A 120 -11.52 5.40 -0.34
CA GLN A 120 -12.42 4.72 -1.26
C GLN A 120 -11.95 4.92 -2.70
N MET A 121 -11.95 3.85 -3.49
CA MET A 121 -11.71 3.92 -4.93
C MET A 121 -12.92 4.54 -5.65
N GLU A 122 -12.70 5.66 -6.33
CA GLU A 122 -13.72 6.37 -7.09
C GLU A 122 -13.80 5.91 -8.56
N GLN A 123 -14.87 6.31 -9.24
CA GLN A 123 -14.97 6.17 -10.69
C GLN A 123 -13.89 7.05 -11.34
N GLY A 124 -12.85 6.40 -11.90
CA GLY A 124 -11.63 7.07 -12.37
C GLY A 124 -10.34 6.59 -11.71
N GLU A 125 -10.40 5.50 -10.93
CA GLU A 125 -9.21 4.79 -10.38
C GLU A 125 -8.36 5.63 -9.42
N ARG A 126 -8.96 6.69 -8.85
CA ARG A 126 -8.36 7.49 -7.78
C ARG A 126 -8.95 7.14 -6.42
N LEU A 127 -8.11 7.17 -5.41
CA LEU A 127 -8.47 6.99 -4.02
C LEU A 127 -8.84 8.35 -3.41
N ARG A 128 -10.04 8.44 -2.84
CA ARG A 128 -10.46 9.57 -2.00
C ARG A 128 -10.48 9.14 -0.55
N ARG A 129 -9.77 9.88 0.31
CA ARG A 129 -9.85 9.71 1.76
C ARG A 129 -11.29 9.93 2.23
N ILE A 130 -11.84 8.94 2.96
CA ILE A 130 -13.21 8.99 3.50
C ILE A 130 -13.22 8.96 5.04
N TRP A 131 -12.12 8.53 5.65
CA TRP A 131 -12.00 8.39 7.10
C TRP A 131 -10.54 8.46 7.53
N GLY A 132 -10.30 8.93 8.75
CA GLY A 132 -8.98 8.92 9.38
C GLY A 132 -9.10 8.96 10.91
N LYS A 133 -8.19 8.28 11.60
CA LYS A 133 -8.12 8.27 13.06
C LYS A 133 -6.69 8.04 13.53
N GLU A 134 -6.29 8.80 14.55
CA GLU A 134 -5.02 8.57 15.23
C GLU A 134 -4.98 7.12 15.73
N CYS A 135 -4.00 6.36 15.26
CA CYS A 135 -3.91 4.93 15.52
C CYS A 135 -2.45 4.49 15.39
N PRO A 136 -1.91 3.75 16.38
CA PRO A 136 -0.55 3.23 16.29
C PRO A 136 -0.43 2.22 15.14
N LEU A 137 0.79 2.06 14.63
CA LEU A 137 1.07 1.14 13.54
C LEU A 137 0.71 -0.30 13.91
N GLY A 138 -0.17 -0.92 13.15
CA GLY A 138 -0.60 -2.31 13.30
C GLY A 138 -0.99 -2.95 11.98
N LYS A 139 -1.23 -4.27 12.01
CA LYS A 139 -1.76 -4.98 10.84
C LYS A 139 -3.24 -4.70 10.70
N VAL A 140 -3.68 -4.24 9.53
CA VAL A 140 -5.08 -3.94 9.26
C VAL A 140 -5.74 -5.10 8.54
N ARG A 141 -7.00 -5.37 8.89
CA ARG A 141 -7.86 -6.33 8.22
C ARG A 141 -9.26 -5.73 8.07
N PHE A 142 -9.73 -5.62 6.83
CA PHE A 142 -11.16 -5.36 6.58
C PHE A 142 -11.98 -6.57 7.03
N LEU A 143 -12.96 -6.32 7.88
CA LEU A 143 -13.93 -7.33 8.32
C LEU A 143 -15.16 -7.33 7.41
N ASP A 144 -15.59 -6.14 6.96
CA ASP A 144 -16.62 -5.92 5.95
C ASP A 144 -16.44 -4.54 5.28
N ASP A 145 -17.46 -4.07 4.55
CA ASP A 145 -17.46 -2.81 3.79
C ASP A 145 -17.51 -1.54 4.67
N SER A 146 -17.64 -1.69 5.98
CA SER A 146 -17.75 -0.61 6.97
C SER A 146 -16.82 -0.75 8.17
N LEU A 147 -16.26 -1.95 8.38
CA LEU A 147 -15.54 -2.32 9.59
C LEU A 147 -14.12 -2.78 9.29
N LEU A 148 -13.16 -2.24 10.02
CA LEU A 148 -11.77 -2.70 10.02
C LEU A 148 -11.31 -3.10 11.41
N GLU A 149 -10.42 -4.07 11.48
CA GLU A 149 -9.69 -4.49 12.68
C GLU A 149 -8.22 -4.07 12.52
N VAL A 150 -7.66 -3.47 13.55
CA VAL A 150 -6.24 -3.15 13.68
C VAL A 150 -5.64 -4.08 14.73
N VAL A 151 -4.66 -4.88 14.34
CA VAL A 151 -3.91 -5.79 15.22
C VAL A 151 -2.56 -5.14 15.51
N ILE A 152 -2.45 -4.50 16.66
CA ILE A 152 -1.25 -3.78 17.13
C ILE A 152 -0.27 -4.78 17.74
N SER A 153 -0.78 -5.73 18.52
CA SER A 153 -0.02 -6.84 19.08
C SER A 153 -0.90 -8.10 19.17
N LEU A 154 -0.35 -9.21 19.68
CA LEU A 154 -1.13 -10.42 19.92
C LEU A 154 -2.28 -10.21 20.91
N GLU A 155 -2.12 -9.25 21.82
CA GLU A 155 -3.05 -8.98 22.92
C GLU A 155 -3.86 -7.69 22.70
N GLN A 156 -3.40 -6.80 21.83
CA GLN A 156 -4.04 -5.52 21.56
C GLN A 156 -4.61 -5.48 20.14
N LYS A 157 -5.93 -5.38 20.08
CA LYS A 157 -6.70 -5.21 18.85
C LYS A 157 -7.74 -4.11 19.02
N GLU A 158 -7.94 -3.35 17.97
CA GLU A 158 -8.95 -2.32 17.89
C GLU A 158 -9.85 -2.57 16.69
N THR A 159 -11.12 -2.19 16.79
CA THR A 159 -12.08 -2.30 15.70
C THR A 159 -12.71 -0.92 15.49
N HIS A 160 -12.77 -0.49 14.24
CA HIS A 160 -13.23 0.85 13.87
C HIS A 160 -14.29 0.73 12.78
N ASN A 161 -15.44 1.39 12.98
CA ASN A 161 -16.45 1.55 11.94
C ASN A 161 -16.21 2.86 11.18
N PHE A 162 -15.55 2.76 10.03
CA PHE A 162 -15.10 3.92 9.25
C PHE A 162 -16.22 4.59 8.45
N GLN A 163 -17.46 4.08 8.50
CA GLN A 163 -18.63 4.72 7.89
C GLN A 163 -19.45 5.54 8.89
N THR A 164 -19.35 5.26 10.18
CA THR A 164 -20.15 5.93 11.22
C THR A 164 -19.33 6.74 12.21
N GLU A 165 -18.04 6.41 12.38
CA GLU A 165 -17.13 7.21 13.20
C GLU A 165 -16.63 8.39 12.35
N GLY A 166 -17.23 9.57 12.49
CA GLY A 166 -16.85 10.79 11.76
C GLY A 166 -17.28 12.04 12.48
#